data_AF-A0A392Q3S1-F1
#
_entry.id   AF-A0A392Q3S1-F1
#
_cell.length_a   1.000
_cell.length_b   1.000
_cell.length_c   1.000
_cell.angle_alpha   90.00
_cell.angle_beta   90.00
_cell.angle_gamma   90.00
#
_symmetry.space_group_name_H-M   'P 1'
#
loop_
_entity.id
_entity.type
_entity.pdbx_description
1 polymer ?
#
loop_
_entity_poly.entity_id
_entity_poly.type
_entity_poly.pdbx_seq_one_letter_code
_entity_poly.pdbx_strand_id
1 'polypeptide(L)'
;MSENLKGKVNAIGERLKINGAEMGRKMSAGMSTMSFKMKEFFQEPNQADKLVADATSESLDYTNWDIILHLCDLINAEKIDTCDVVRAIKKRVMMKSPRGQYLALVLLEVLVKNCDKGFFEVATERVLDEMVKIVDDPDQSFVASKEKALMMIR
;
A
#
# COMPACT_ATOMS: atom_id res chain seq x y z
N MET A 1 -45.66 15.59 37.68
CA MET A 1 -45.33 14.47 36.76
C MET A 1 -44.13 14.75 35.84
N SER A 2 -43.74 16.01 35.58
CA SER A 2 -42.62 16.38 34.67
C SER A 2 -41.21 15.98 35.18
N GLU A 3 -40.94 16.14 36.48
CA GLU A 3 -39.64 15.85 37.11
C GLU A 3 -39.16 14.39 36.92
N ASN A 4 -40.08 13.43 36.98
CA ASN A 4 -39.78 12.00 36.81
C ASN A 4 -39.37 11.67 35.36
N LEU A 5 -39.92 12.41 34.40
CA LEU A 5 -39.63 12.21 32.97
C LEU A 5 -38.24 12.73 32.63
N LYS A 6 -37.88 13.91 33.14
CA LYS A 6 -36.57 14.55 32.91
C LYS A 6 -35.42 13.69 33.46
N GLY A 7 -35.59 13.10 34.64
CA GLY A 7 -34.62 12.15 35.22
C GLY A 7 -34.47 10.87 34.39
N LYS A 8 -35.58 10.32 33.87
CA LYS A 8 -35.55 9.13 32.99
C LYS A 8 -34.86 9.41 31.66
N VAL A 9 -35.10 10.57 31.05
CA VAL A 9 -34.47 10.97 29.79
C VAL A 9 -32.96 11.16 29.97
N ASN A 10 -32.54 11.76 31.08
CA ASN A 10 -31.11 11.89 31.40
C ASN A 10 -30.42 10.54 31.61
N ALA A 11 -31.05 9.63 32.36
CA ALA A 11 -30.51 8.28 32.60
C ALA A 11 -30.42 7.45 31.31
N ILE A 12 -31.38 7.60 30.38
CA ILE A 12 -31.32 7.00 29.05
C ILE A 12 -30.17 7.61 28.24
N GLY A 13 -29.98 8.92 28.30
CA GLY A 13 -28.87 9.62 27.64
C GLY A 13 -27.49 9.18 28.13
N GLU A 14 -27.31 8.99 29.43
CA GLU A 14 -26.06 8.48 30.01
C GLU A 14 -25.78 7.03 29.62
N ARG A 15 -26.79 6.16 29.63
CA ARG A 15 -26.66 4.77 29.14
C ARG A 15 -26.29 4.72 27.66
N LEU A 16 -26.88 5.58 26.82
CA LEU A 16 -26.54 5.67 25.40
C LEU A 16 -25.10 6.16 25.19
N LYS A 17 -24.62 7.13 25.99
CA LYS A 17 -23.22 7.59 25.96
C LYS A 17 -22.24 6.48 26.37
N ILE A 18 -22.55 5.72 27.42
CA ILE A 18 -21.72 4.59 27.88
C ILE A 18 -21.65 3.50 26.80
N ASN A 19 -22.81 3.14 26.22
CA ASN A 19 -22.88 2.17 25.14
C ASN A 19 -22.12 2.63 23.89
N GLY A 20 -22.18 3.93 23.55
CA GLY A 20 -21.42 4.51 22.44
C GLY A 20 -19.90 4.46 22.67
N ALA A 21 -19.44 4.80 23.87
CA ALA A 21 -18.02 4.75 24.21
C ALA A 21 -17.47 3.31 24.31
N GLU A 22 -18.30 2.36 24.76
CA GLU A 22 -17.97 0.94 24.79
C GLU A 22 -17.94 0.32 23.40
N MET A 23 -18.90 0.69 22.54
CA MET A 23 -18.93 0.27 21.14
C MET A 23 -17.74 0.82 20.36
N GLY A 24 -17.36 2.09 20.57
CA GLY A 24 -16.15 2.68 20.00
C GLY A 24 -14.88 1.95 20.43
N ARG A 25 -14.75 1.58 21.71
CA ARG A 25 -13.63 0.76 22.20
C ARG A 25 -13.62 -0.64 21.60
N LYS A 26 -14.78 -1.29 21.45
CA LYS A 26 -14.90 -2.62 20.82
C LYS A 26 -14.54 -2.59 19.34
N MET A 27 -14.93 -1.55 18.61
CA MET A 27 -14.55 -1.36 17.20
C MET A 27 -13.03 -1.12 17.06
N SER A 28 -12.44 -0.28 17.91
CA SER A 28 -10.99 -0.03 17.92
C SER A 28 -10.18 -1.29 18.31
N ALA A 29 -10.63 -2.04 19.30
CA ALA A 29 -10.02 -3.31 19.69
C ALA A 29 -10.16 -4.36 18.58
N GLY A 30 -11.31 -4.43 17.90
CA GLY A 30 -11.55 -5.30 16.75
C GLY A 30 -10.66 -4.99 15.55
N MET A 31 -10.36 -3.72 15.26
CA MET A 31 -9.34 -3.35 14.28
C MET A 31 -7.94 -3.76 14.75
N SER A 32 -7.63 -3.58 16.03
CA SER A 32 -6.32 -3.93 16.58
C SER A 32 -5.99 -5.43 16.48
N THR A 33 -6.99 -6.31 16.61
CA THR A 33 -6.84 -7.78 16.53
C THR A 33 -6.87 -8.36 15.11
N MET A 34 -7.15 -7.55 14.08
CA MET A 34 -7.02 -8.01 12.69
C MET A 34 -5.56 -8.34 12.37
N SER A 35 -5.35 -9.40 11.58
CA SER A 35 -4.02 -9.72 11.07
C SER A 35 -3.49 -8.54 10.25
N PHE A 36 -2.16 -8.36 10.23
CA PHE A 36 -1.52 -7.28 9.46
C PHE A 36 -1.98 -7.26 8.00
N LYS A 37 -2.08 -8.45 7.39
CA LYS A 37 -2.58 -8.64 6.01
C LYS A 37 -4.03 -8.20 5.84
N MET A 38 -4.87 -8.38 6.86
CA MET A 38 -6.27 -7.96 6.83
C MET A 38 -6.44 -6.46 7.06
N LYS A 39 -5.54 -5.84 7.85
CA LYS A 39 -5.47 -4.37 7.99
C LYS A 39 -5.13 -3.69 6.67
N GLU A 40 -4.19 -4.24 5.88
CA GLU A 40 -3.84 -3.70 4.56
C GLU A 40 -5.03 -3.67 3.58
N PHE A 41 -5.96 -4.63 3.66
CA PHE A 41 -7.15 -4.66 2.79
C PHE A 41 -8.16 -3.54 3.08
N PHE A 42 -8.22 -3.02 4.31
CA PHE A 42 -9.16 -1.98 4.73
C PHE A 42 -8.55 -0.59 4.82
N GLN A 43 -7.25 -0.47 4.51
CA GLN A 43 -6.55 0.80 4.58
C GLN A 43 -6.92 1.66 3.36
N GLU A 44 -7.35 2.90 3.59
CA GLU A 44 -7.60 3.84 2.49
C GLU A 44 -6.31 4.10 1.70
N PRO A 45 -6.39 4.33 0.37
CA PRO A 45 -5.22 4.61 -0.45
C PRO A 45 -4.44 5.80 0.11
N ASN A 46 -3.22 5.54 0.57
CA ASN A 46 -2.36 6.59 1.11
C ASN A 46 -1.71 7.38 -0.05
N GLN A 47 -0.90 8.38 0.29
CA GLN A 47 -0.20 9.19 -0.72
C GLN A 47 0.71 8.34 -1.63
N ALA A 48 1.33 7.29 -1.07
CA ALA A 48 2.21 6.39 -1.81
C ALA A 48 1.43 5.57 -2.84
N ASP A 49 0.28 5.01 -2.45
CA ASP A 49 -0.59 4.23 -3.36
C ASP A 49 -0.98 5.06 -4.59
N LYS A 50 -1.29 6.36 -4.41
CA LYS A 50 -1.66 7.27 -5.51
C LYS A 50 -0.49 7.53 -6.46
N LEU A 51 0.65 7.99 -5.93
CA LEU A 51 1.83 8.30 -6.76
C LEU A 51 2.36 7.07 -7.50
N VAL A 52 2.34 5.89 -6.85
CA VAL A 52 2.72 4.62 -7.47
C VAL A 52 1.71 4.21 -8.54
N ALA A 53 0.41 4.38 -8.30
CA ALA A 53 -0.61 4.12 -9.32
C ALA A 53 -0.41 5.01 -10.56
N ASP A 54 -0.14 6.30 -10.36
CA ASP A 54 0.10 7.26 -11.45
C ASP A 54 1.38 6.92 -12.22
N ALA A 55 2.48 6.62 -11.53
CA ALA A 55 3.77 6.24 -12.14
C ALA A 55 3.71 4.91 -12.91
N THR A 56 2.77 4.04 -12.57
CA THR A 56 2.66 2.68 -13.11
C THR A 56 1.34 2.44 -13.84
N SER A 57 0.66 3.52 -14.26
CA SER A 57 -0.59 3.41 -14.99
C SER A 57 -0.37 2.67 -16.32
N GLU A 58 -1.28 1.74 -16.63
CA GLU A 58 -1.23 0.98 -17.88
C GLU A 58 -1.56 1.84 -19.11
N SER A 59 -2.15 3.02 -18.90
CA SER A 59 -2.42 4.01 -19.94
C SER A 59 -1.18 4.82 -20.35
N LEU A 60 -0.03 4.59 -19.72
CA LEU A 60 1.20 5.32 -20.05
C LEU A 60 1.88 4.73 -21.30
N ASP A 61 1.98 5.55 -22.34
CA ASP A 61 2.71 5.22 -23.56
C ASP A 61 4.21 5.02 -23.30
N TYR A 62 4.78 5.76 -22.33
CA TYR A 62 6.19 5.71 -21.96
C TYR A 62 6.38 5.87 -20.44
N THR A 63 7.58 5.55 -19.96
CA THR A 63 7.93 5.72 -18.54
C THR A 63 7.86 7.18 -18.14
N ASN A 64 7.05 7.51 -17.13
CA ASN A 64 6.95 8.86 -16.61
C ASN A 64 8.07 9.14 -15.60
N TRP A 65 9.23 9.58 -16.11
CA TRP A 65 10.40 9.89 -15.28
C TRP A 65 10.15 11.01 -14.28
N ASP A 66 9.29 11.97 -14.60
CA ASP A 66 9.00 13.10 -13.72
C ASP A 66 8.37 12.61 -12.40
N ILE A 67 7.39 11.72 -12.47
CA ILE A 67 6.75 11.14 -11.26
C ILE A 67 7.73 10.23 -10.50
N ILE A 68 8.52 9.42 -11.22
CA ILE A 68 9.48 8.49 -10.61
C ILE A 68 10.55 9.27 -9.83
N LEU A 69 11.15 10.30 -10.43
CA LEU A 69 12.15 11.13 -9.78
C LEU A 69 11.55 11.94 -8.63
N HIS A 70 10.33 12.44 -8.79
CA HIS A 70 9.61 13.11 -7.71
C HIS A 70 9.38 12.16 -6.51
N LEU A 71 9.05 10.89 -6.74
CA LEU A 71 8.95 9.89 -5.68
C LEU A 71 10.28 9.70 -4.93
N CYS A 72 11.40 9.61 -5.65
CA CYS A 72 12.73 9.55 -5.03
C CYS A 72 13.01 10.78 -4.16
N ASP A 73 12.70 11.98 -4.65
CA ASP A 73 12.89 13.23 -3.90
C ASP A 73 12.04 13.24 -2.62
N LEU A 74 10.80 12.79 -2.69
CA LEU A 74 9.91 12.70 -1.51
C LEU A 74 10.44 11.69 -0.48
N ILE A 75 10.94 10.54 -0.93
CA ILE A 75 11.51 9.50 -0.06
C ILE A 75 12.78 10.02 0.61
N ASN A 76 13.69 10.59 -0.16
CA ASN A 76 14.97 11.08 0.34
C ASN A 76 14.80 12.31 1.25
N ALA A 77 13.73 13.08 1.07
CA ALA A 77 13.33 14.15 1.98
C ALA A 77 12.50 13.66 3.19
N GLU A 78 12.33 12.34 3.35
CA GLU A 78 11.52 11.69 4.40
C GLU A 78 10.07 12.19 4.48
N LYS A 79 9.53 12.70 3.37
CA LYS A 79 8.13 13.15 3.26
C LYS A 79 7.16 12.00 3.01
N ILE A 80 7.67 10.86 2.57
CA ILE A 80 6.91 9.64 2.35
C ILE A 80 7.72 8.44 2.82
N ASP A 81 7.04 7.48 3.43
CA ASP A 81 7.67 6.28 3.95
C ASP A 81 8.07 5.33 2.81
N THR A 82 9.34 4.92 2.76
CA THR A 82 9.86 4.01 1.73
C THR A 82 9.15 2.66 1.76
N CYS A 83 8.79 2.15 2.94
CA CYS A 83 8.07 0.90 3.13
C CYS A 83 6.69 0.95 2.48
N ASP A 84 5.96 2.06 2.67
CA ASP A 84 4.65 2.26 2.05
C ASP A 84 4.72 2.30 0.53
N VAL A 85 5.76 2.96 -0.02
CA VAL A 85 6.00 2.98 -1.48
C VAL A 85 6.34 1.59 -2.00
N VAL A 86 7.20 0.83 -1.32
CA VAL A 86 7.57 -0.54 -1.71
C VAL A 86 6.37 -1.49 -1.64
N ARG A 87 5.53 -1.38 -0.61
CA ARG A 87 4.26 -2.14 -0.52
C ARG A 87 3.33 -1.81 -1.69
N ALA A 88 3.15 -0.53 -2.01
CA ALA A 88 2.34 -0.11 -3.14
C ALA A 88 2.89 -0.67 -4.46
N ILE A 89 4.21 -0.64 -4.66
CA ILE A 89 4.85 -1.23 -5.85
C ILE A 89 4.64 -2.75 -5.89
N LYS A 90 4.81 -3.45 -4.77
CA LYS A 90 4.55 -4.90 -4.68
C LYS A 90 3.11 -5.22 -5.08
N LYS A 91 2.12 -4.45 -4.62
CA LYS A 91 0.71 -4.61 -5.05
C LYS A 91 0.60 -4.52 -6.58
N ARG A 92 1.27 -3.56 -7.22
CA ARG A 92 1.29 -3.42 -8.69
C ARG A 92 2.00 -4.57 -9.39
N VAL A 93 3.12 -5.06 -8.84
CA VAL A 93 3.86 -6.23 -9.35
C VAL A 93 2.97 -7.47 -9.37
N MET A 94 2.09 -7.63 -8.37
CA MET A 94 1.15 -8.77 -8.27
C MET A 94 -0.06 -8.68 -9.22
N MET A 95 -0.28 -7.55 -9.90
CA MET A 95 -1.44 -7.37 -10.79
C MET A 95 -1.20 -8.00 -12.17
N LYS A 96 -2.28 -8.48 -12.80
CA LYS A 96 -2.25 -9.05 -14.16
C LYS A 96 -2.26 -8.01 -15.29
N SER A 97 -1.69 -6.83 -15.06
CA SER A 97 -1.51 -5.80 -16.10
C SER A 97 -0.06 -5.85 -16.57
N PRO A 98 0.25 -6.36 -17.79
CA PRO A 98 1.64 -6.54 -18.19
C PRO A 98 2.42 -5.22 -18.24
N ARG A 99 1.79 -4.16 -18.76
CA ARG A 99 2.37 -2.82 -18.83
C ARG A 99 2.58 -2.22 -17.44
N GLY A 100 1.55 -2.29 -16.58
CA GLY A 100 1.63 -1.75 -15.22
C GLY A 100 2.67 -2.49 -14.36
N GLN A 101 2.74 -3.81 -14.48
CA GLN A 101 3.74 -4.64 -13.79
C GLN A 101 5.17 -4.29 -14.24
N TYR A 102 5.40 -4.13 -15.55
CA TYR A 102 6.72 -3.70 -16.05
C TYR A 102 7.12 -2.32 -15.52
N LEU A 103 6.20 -1.35 -15.56
CA LEU A 103 6.47 -0.01 -15.02
C LEU A 103 6.73 -0.05 -13.51
N ALA A 104 6.05 -0.92 -12.77
CA ALA A 104 6.30 -1.13 -11.35
C ALA A 104 7.72 -1.68 -11.10
N LEU A 105 8.20 -2.61 -11.93
CA LEU A 105 9.58 -3.11 -11.86
C LEU A 105 10.61 -2.02 -12.22
N VAL A 106 10.30 -1.14 -13.18
CA VAL A 106 11.16 0.03 -13.50
C VAL A 106 11.23 0.99 -12.32
N LEU A 107 10.09 1.33 -11.72
CA LEU A 107 10.05 2.19 -10.53
C LEU A 107 10.82 1.56 -9.35
N LEU A 108 10.65 0.26 -9.12
CA LEU A 108 11.37 -0.48 -8.07
C LEU A 108 12.89 -0.40 -8.24
N GLU A 109 13.38 -0.59 -9.46
CA GLU A 109 14.80 -0.48 -9.77
C GLU A 109 15.35 0.92 -9.45
N VAL A 110 14.62 1.97 -9.85
CA VAL A 110 15.05 3.35 -9.61
C VAL A 110 15.08 3.65 -8.12
N LEU A 111 14.08 3.21 -7.35
CA LEU A 111 14.07 3.37 -5.89
C LEU A 111 15.25 2.66 -5.23
N VAL A 112 15.53 1.41 -5.60
CA VAL A 112 16.67 0.65 -5.03
C VAL A 112 18.01 1.34 -5.34
N LYS A 113 18.13 2.00 -6.50
CA LYS A 113 19.36 2.68 -6.91
C LYS A 113 19.53 4.09 -6.34
N ASN A 114 18.45 4.75 -5.92
CA ASN A 114 18.46 6.18 -5.57
C ASN A 114 17.95 6.51 -4.16
N CYS A 115 17.44 5.54 -3.41
CA CYS A 115 16.92 5.75 -2.06
C CYS A 115 17.59 4.79 -1.06
N ASP A 116 18.18 5.33 0.01
CA ASP A 116 19.01 4.58 0.96
C ASP A 116 18.32 3.36 1.58
N LYS A 117 17.01 3.46 1.86
CA LYS A 117 16.21 2.39 2.47
C LYS A 117 15.60 1.43 1.43
N GLY A 118 15.71 1.73 0.14
CA GLY A 118 15.02 0.99 -0.93
C GLY A 118 15.33 -0.51 -0.93
N PHE A 119 16.60 -0.88 -0.85
CA PHE A 119 17.01 -2.30 -0.81
C PHE A 119 16.49 -3.02 0.45
N PHE A 120 16.60 -2.38 1.61
CA PHE A 120 16.16 -2.96 2.89
C PHE A 120 14.65 -3.22 2.90
N GLU A 121 13.86 -2.27 2.42
CA GLU A 121 12.41 -2.41 2.35
C GLU A 121 11.98 -3.47 1.32
N VAL A 122 12.67 -3.56 0.17
CA VAL A 122 12.43 -4.62 -0.82
C VAL A 122 12.62 -6.02 -0.23
N ALA A 123 13.65 -6.21 0.59
CA ALA A 123 13.89 -7.46 1.29
C ALA A 123 12.83 -7.73 2.37
N THR A 124 12.51 -6.72 3.19
CA THR A 124 11.55 -6.82 4.30
C THR A 124 10.14 -7.15 3.79
N GLU A 125 9.72 -6.50 2.70
CA GLU A 125 8.42 -6.73 2.08
C GLU A 125 8.41 -7.95 1.16
N ARG A 126 9.53 -8.68 1.04
CA ARG A 126 9.66 -9.92 0.25
C ARG A 126 9.23 -9.74 -1.21
N VAL A 127 9.61 -8.62 -1.83
CA VAL A 127 9.24 -8.34 -3.23
C VAL A 127 9.93 -9.30 -4.19
N LEU A 128 11.12 -9.81 -3.84
CA LEU A 128 11.83 -10.84 -4.61
C LEU A 128 10.97 -12.10 -4.85
N ASP A 129 10.18 -12.52 -3.87
CA ASP A 129 9.31 -13.69 -4.00
C ASP A 129 8.27 -13.48 -5.11
N GLU A 130 7.76 -12.26 -5.27
CA GLU A 130 6.83 -11.91 -6.34
C GLU A 130 7.54 -11.79 -7.70
N MET A 131 8.79 -11.32 -7.72
CA MET A 131 9.61 -11.27 -8.95
C MET A 131 9.94 -12.68 -9.46
N VAL A 132 10.27 -13.62 -8.57
CA VAL A 132 10.48 -15.03 -8.93
C VAL A 132 9.22 -15.62 -9.55
N LYS A 133 8.04 -15.35 -8.98
CA LYS A 133 6.77 -15.79 -9.57
C LYS A 133 6.55 -15.25 -10.97
N ILE A 134 6.94 -14.02 -11.27
CA ILE A 134 6.84 -13.45 -12.63
C ILE A 134 7.73 -14.22 -13.62
N VAL A 135 8.95 -14.56 -13.20
CA VAL A 135 9.90 -15.30 -14.02
C VAL A 135 9.38 -16.72 -14.30
N ASP A 136 8.86 -17.38 -13.26
CA ASP A 136 8.39 -18.76 -13.31
C ASP A 136 7.00 -18.92 -13.93
N ASP A 137 6.22 -17.83 -14.06
CA ASP A 137 4.86 -17.87 -14.62
C ASP A 137 4.87 -18.30 -16.11
N PRO A 138 4.32 -19.47 -16.46
CA PRO A 138 4.28 -19.93 -17.84
C PRO A 138 3.34 -19.08 -18.72
N ASP A 139 2.33 -18.44 -18.14
CA ASP A 139 1.32 -17.64 -18.85
C ASP A 139 1.74 -16.17 -19.03
N GLN A 140 2.87 -15.77 -18.44
CA GLN A 140 3.41 -14.43 -18.58
C GLN A 140 3.93 -14.21 -20.01
N SER A 141 3.12 -13.51 -20.80
CA SER A 141 3.37 -13.22 -22.21
C SER A 141 4.24 -11.99 -22.45
N PHE A 142 4.41 -11.11 -21.46
CA PHE A 142 5.19 -9.89 -21.63
C PHE A 142 6.65 -10.11 -21.23
N VAL A 143 7.46 -10.46 -22.25
CA VAL A 143 8.88 -10.81 -22.12
C VAL A 143 9.67 -9.75 -21.34
N ALA A 144 9.40 -8.47 -21.57
CA ALA A 144 10.09 -7.38 -20.88
C ALA A 144 9.90 -7.40 -19.35
N SER A 145 8.74 -7.85 -18.84
CA SER A 145 8.55 -8.03 -17.39
C SER A 145 9.43 -9.16 -16.85
N LYS A 146 9.52 -10.29 -17.56
CA LYS A 146 10.38 -11.42 -17.17
C LYS A 146 11.86 -11.04 -17.17
N GLU A 147 12.32 -10.43 -18.26
CA GLU A 147 13.71 -10.00 -18.39
C GLU A 147 14.09 -8.98 -17.32
N LYS A 148 13.18 -8.03 -17.03
CA LYS A 148 13.40 -7.02 -15.99
C LYS A 148 13.48 -7.65 -14.60
N ALA A 149 12.53 -8.51 -14.25
CA ALA A 149 12.53 -9.22 -12.98
C ALA A 149 13.81 -10.07 -12.81
N LEU A 150 14.19 -10.82 -13.85
CA LEU A 150 15.40 -11.63 -13.85
C LEU A 150 16.68 -10.81 -13.70
N MET A 151 16.74 -9.63 -14.32
CA MET A 151 17.87 -8.69 -14.17
C MET A 151 17.97 -8.16 -12.74
N MET A 152 16.85 -7.92 -12.07
CA MET A 152 16.84 -7.40 -10.69
C MET A 152 17.16 -8.45 -9.62
N ILE A 153 17.00 -9.74 -9.94
CA ILE A 153 17.32 -10.87 -9.03
C ILE A 153 18.83 -11.19 -9.04
N ARG A 154 19.52 -10.89 -10.14
CA ARG A 154 20.94 -11.21 -10.35
C ARG A 154 21.85 -10.12 -9.80
#